data_AF-A0A6J4UG32-F1
#
_entry.id   AF-A0A6J4UG32-F1
#
_cell.length_a   1.000
_cell.length_b   1.000
_cell.length_c   1.000
_cell.angle_alpha   90.00
_cell.angle_beta   90.00
_cell.angle_gamma   90.00
#
_symmetry.space_group_name_H-M   'P 1'
#
loop_
_entity.id
_entity.type
_entity.pdbx_description
1 polymer ?
#
loop_
_entity_poly.entity_id
_entity_poly.type
_entity_poly.pdbx_seq_one_letter_code
_entity_poly.pdbx_strand_id
1 'polypeptide(L)'
;MLGKFVWHAHDDTDDFFLVLSGRLTDRLPGREVALGPGELLVVPRGMAHQPFAAEETHLLLIEPTGTPNTGDPQTAALRRAV
;
A
#
# COMPACT_ATOMS: atom_id res chain seq x y z
N MET A 1 1.84 -9.87 1.43
CA MET A 1 2.37 -8.87 2.38
C MET A 1 2.24 -9.46 3.77
N LEU A 2 3.29 -9.36 4.57
CA LEU A 2 3.30 -9.79 5.95
C LEU A 2 4.14 -8.80 6.78
N GLY A 3 3.61 -8.39 7.93
CA GLY A 3 4.25 -7.43 8.83
C GLY A 3 3.92 -5.97 8.53
N LYS A 4 4.75 -5.05 9.02
CA LYS A 4 4.59 -3.60 8.84
C LYS A 4 5.43 -3.11 7.68
N PHE A 5 4.88 -2.23 6.87
CA PHE A 5 5.65 -1.48 5.88
C PHE A 5 6.16 -0.15 6.47
N VAL A 6 6.96 0.58 5.73
CA VAL A 6 7.45 1.90 6.17
C VAL A 6 6.34 2.94 6.04
N TRP A 7 6.37 3.96 6.90
CA TRP A 7 5.57 5.17 6.64
C TRP A 7 6.09 5.84 5.37
N HIS A 8 5.19 6.15 4.45
CA HIS A 8 5.55 6.78 3.19
C HIS A 8 4.37 7.56 2.60
N ALA A 9 4.61 8.32 1.54
CA ALA A 9 3.61 9.04 0.78
C ALA A 9 4.00 9.04 -0.69
N HIS A 10 3.02 9.20 -1.57
CA HIS A 10 3.24 9.33 -3.01
C HIS A 10 2.85 10.75 -3.43
N ASP A 11 3.81 11.57 -3.86
CA ASP A 11 3.54 12.98 -4.16
C ASP A 11 2.71 13.16 -5.45
N ASP A 12 2.91 12.27 -6.43
CA ASP A 12 2.38 12.43 -7.78
C ASP A 12 1.18 11.51 -8.08
N THR A 13 0.96 10.46 -7.29
CA THR A 13 -0.03 9.40 -7.57
C THR A 13 -0.83 9.06 -6.34
N ASP A 14 -2.11 8.75 -6.52
CA ASP A 14 -2.87 8.03 -5.49
C ASP A 14 -2.33 6.59 -5.38
N ASP A 15 -2.43 6.00 -4.20
CA ASP A 15 -2.07 4.60 -3.97
C ASP A 15 -3.32 3.72 -3.80
N PHE A 16 -3.31 2.53 -4.40
CA PHE A 16 -4.48 1.67 -4.54
C PHE A 16 -4.23 0.31 -3.90
N PHE A 17 -5.15 -0.11 -3.02
CA PHE A 17 -5.14 -1.41 -2.38
C PHE A 17 -6.47 -2.13 -2.58
N LEU A 18 -6.43 -3.32 -3.17
CA LEU A 18 -7.55 -4.27 -3.12
C LEU A 18 -7.08 -5.55 -2.44
N VAL A 19 -7.76 -5.97 -1.38
CA VAL A 19 -7.44 -7.22 -0.69
C VAL A 19 -8.02 -8.40 -1.45
N LEU A 20 -7.14 -9.30 -1.93
CA LEU A 20 -7.53 -10.54 -2.60
C LEU A 20 -7.72 -11.69 -1.60
N SER A 21 -6.89 -11.73 -0.55
CA SER A 21 -6.94 -12.71 0.56
C SER A 21 -6.23 -12.14 1.79
N GLY A 22 -6.63 -12.57 3.00
CA GLY A 22 -6.08 -12.08 4.27
C GLY A 22 -6.73 -10.78 4.75
N ARG A 23 -6.00 -9.98 5.54
CA ARG A 23 -6.47 -8.68 6.08
C ARG A 23 -5.37 -7.64 6.09
N LEU A 24 -5.71 -6.46 5.56
CA LEU A 24 -4.84 -5.29 5.61
C LEU A 24 -5.39 -4.29 6.65
N THR A 25 -4.49 -3.66 7.40
CA THR A 25 -4.80 -2.41 8.11
C THR A 25 -3.89 -1.33 7.57
N ASP A 26 -4.47 -0.26 7.05
CA ASP A 26 -3.72 0.91 6.65
C ASP A 26 -3.82 2.00 7.72
N ARG A 27 -2.68 2.44 8.23
CA ARG A 27 -2.60 3.53 9.21
C ARG A 27 -2.48 4.85 8.49
N LEU A 28 -3.45 5.72 8.71
CA LEU A 28 -3.49 7.09 8.20
C LEU A 28 -3.29 8.07 9.36
N PRO A 29 -3.05 9.36 9.11
CA PRO A 29 -2.96 10.36 10.16
C PRO A 29 -4.28 10.42 10.95
N GLY A 30 -4.23 10.04 12.23
CA GLY A 30 -5.36 10.12 13.15
C GLY A 30 -6.41 9.00 13.02
N ARG A 31 -6.23 8.00 12.13
CA ARG A 31 -7.14 6.85 12.03
C ARG A 31 -6.48 5.62 11.41
N GLU A 32 -7.07 4.46 11.65
CA GLU A 32 -6.73 3.22 10.95
C GLU A 32 -7.91 2.77 10.09
N VAL A 33 -7.62 2.15 8.95
CA VAL A 33 -8.61 1.56 8.04
C VAL A 33 -8.32 0.07 7.93
N ALA A 34 -9.23 -0.77 8.42
CA ALA A 34 -9.14 -2.21 8.27
C ALA A 34 -9.88 -2.66 7.00
N LEU A 35 -9.27 -3.56 6.23
CA LEU A 35 -9.77 -4.11 4.98
C LEU A 35 -9.68 -5.65 5.02
N GLY A 36 -10.76 -6.30 4.64
CA GLY A 36 -10.86 -7.73 4.34
C GLY A 36 -10.99 -8.01 2.84
N PRO A 37 -11.09 -9.28 2.43
CA PRO A 37 -11.14 -9.66 1.02
C PRO A 37 -12.29 -8.99 0.25
N GLY A 38 -11.97 -8.44 -0.92
CA GLY A 38 -12.89 -7.69 -1.77
C GLY A 38 -13.04 -6.21 -1.37
N GLU A 39 -12.48 -5.78 -0.25
CA GLU A 39 -12.48 -4.38 0.17
C GLU A 39 -11.30 -3.61 -0.42
N LEU A 40 -11.57 -2.34 -0.72
CA LEU A 40 -10.69 -1.44 -1.43
C LEU A 40 -10.37 -0.22 -0.54
N LEU A 41 -9.13 0.24 -0.61
CA LEU A 41 -8.75 1.59 -0.19
C LEU A 41 -7.97 2.29 -1.30
N VAL A 42 -8.29 3.56 -1.51
CA VAL A 42 -7.46 4.49 -2.29
C VAL A 42 -6.93 5.54 -1.31
N VAL A 43 -5.62 5.65 -1.21
CA VAL A 43 -4.94 6.65 -0.39
C VAL A 43 -4.58 7.84 -1.29
N PRO A 44 -5.13 9.03 -1.05
CA PRO A 44 -4.87 10.19 -1.90
C PRO A 44 -3.40 10.57 -1.92
N ARG A 45 -2.91 11.03 -3.08
CA ARG A 45 -1.56 11.57 -3.24
C ARG A 45 -1.20 12.60 -2.15
N GLY A 46 0.03 12.55 -1.69
CA GLY A 46 0.58 13.38 -0.61
C GLY A 46 0.12 12.99 0.80
N MET A 47 -0.77 12.00 0.96
CA MET A 47 -1.15 11.49 2.27
C MET A 47 -0.13 10.45 2.75
N ALA A 48 0.46 10.70 3.91
CA ALA A 48 1.33 9.72 4.56
C ALA A 48 0.50 8.53 5.09
N HIS A 49 0.98 7.32 4.88
CA HIS A 49 0.32 6.10 5.34
C HIS A 49 1.30 4.97 5.71
N GLN A 50 0.81 3.94 6.39
CA GLN A 50 1.58 2.74 6.72
C GLN A 50 0.71 1.49 6.63
N PRO A 51 0.85 0.72 5.54
CA PRO A 51 0.27 -0.61 5.43
C PRO A 51 0.82 -1.57 6.51
N PHE A 52 -0.06 -2.36 7.12
CA PHE A 52 0.27 -3.39 8.10
C PHE A 52 -0.60 -4.64 7.91
N ALA A 53 0.01 -5.81 7.91
CA ALA A 53 -0.67 -7.10 7.85
C ALA A 53 -0.16 -8.03 8.96
N ALA A 54 -1.05 -8.51 9.84
CA ALA A 54 -0.69 -9.45 10.90
C ALA A 54 -0.57 -10.90 10.41
N GLU A 55 -1.13 -11.18 9.23
CA GLU A 55 -1.11 -12.47 8.53
C GLU A 55 -0.76 -12.27 7.06
N GLU A 56 -0.37 -13.34 6.36
CA GLU A 56 -0.04 -13.24 4.94
C GLU A 56 -1.27 -12.76 4.15
N THR A 57 -1.13 -11.58 3.55
CA THR A 57 -2.23 -10.87 2.90
C THR A 57 -1.88 -10.58 1.45
N HIS A 58 -2.70 -11.05 0.54
CA HIS A 58 -2.51 -10.88 -0.90
C HIS A 58 -3.25 -9.65 -1.37
N LEU A 59 -2.55 -8.76 -2.06
CA LEU A 59 -3.07 -7.47 -2.50
C LEU A 59 -2.96 -7.38 -4.03
N LEU A 60 -3.95 -6.76 -4.66
CA LEU A 60 -3.80 -6.17 -5.98
C LEU A 60 -3.48 -4.69 -5.79
N LEU A 61 -2.33 -4.27 -6.31
CA LEU A 61 -1.93 -2.87 -6.41
C LEU A 61 -2.02 -2.45 -7.87
N ILE A 62 -2.48 -1.23 -8.11
CA ILE A 62 -2.52 -0.61 -9.45
C ILE A 62 -1.85 0.73 -9.34
N GLU A 63 -0.76 0.92 -10.09
CA GLU A 63 0.00 2.15 -10.12
C GLU A 63 0.56 2.39 -11.54
N PRO A 64 0.91 3.63 -11.89
CA PRO A 64 1.60 3.90 -13.14
C PRO A 64 2.92 3.14 -13.25
N THR A 65 3.26 2.67 -14.45
CA THR A 65 4.53 1.98 -14.69
C THR A 65 5.71 2.88 -14.29
N GLY A 66 6.61 2.34 -13.47
CA GLY A 66 7.78 3.06 -12.97
C GLY A 66 7.58 3.77 -11.63
N THR A 67 6.35 3.85 -11.11
CA THR A 67 6.10 4.38 -9.77
C THR A 67 6.76 3.48 -8.70
N PRO A 68 7.57 4.03 -7.78
CA PRO A 68 8.09 3.27 -6.64
C PRO A 68 6.96 2.94 -5.66
N ASN A 69 6.88 1.73 -5.09
CA ASN A 69 5.84 1.36 -4.10
C ASN A 69 5.87 2.15 -2.79
N THR A 70 6.93 2.93 -2.56
CA THR A 70 7.06 3.82 -1.41
C THR A 70 6.98 5.30 -1.81
N GLY A 71 6.78 5.61 -3.09
CA GLY A 71 6.97 6.96 -3.64
C GLY A 71 8.44 7.38 -3.78
N ASP A 72 9.39 6.65 -3.21
CA ASP A 72 10.82 6.96 -3.24
C ASP A 72 11.63 5.79 -3.87
N PRO A 73 12.35 6.02 -4.98
CA PRO A 73 13.19 5.00 -5.61
C PRO A 73 14.23 4.35 -4.70
N GLN A 74 14.71 5.05 -3.66
CA GLN A 74 15.74 4.53 -2.74
C GLN A 74 15.19 3.50 -1.74
N THR A 75 13.89 3.54 -1.48
CA THR A 75 13.21 2.67 -0.51
C THR A 75 12.29 1.64 -1.17
N ALA A 76 12.21 1.68 -2.50
CA ALA A 76 11.36 0.81 -3.29
C ALA A 76 11.83 -0.65 -3.27
N ALA A 77 10.88 -1.57 -3.29
CA ALA A 77 11.18 -2.97 -3.54
C ALA A 77 11.62 -3.15 -5.00
N LEU A 78 12.66 -3.97 -5.23
CA LEU A 78 13.09 -4.36 -6.58
C LEU A 78 11.98 -5.13 -7.29
N ARG A 79 11.46 -4.55 -8.38
CA ARG A 79 10.50 -5.21 -9.27
C ARG A 79 11.21 -5.78 -10.48
N ARG A 80 10.86 -7.00 -10.88
CA ARG A 80 11.19 -7.52 -12.21
C ARG A 80 10.03 -7.18 -13.12
N ALA A 81 10.28 -6.37 -14.14
CA ALA A 81 9.34 -6.24 -15.24
C ALA A 81 9.23 -7.61 -15.93
N VAL A 82 7.99 -8.04 -16.17
CA VAL A 82 7.68 -9.28 -16.92
C VAL A 82 7.47 -8.94 -18.38
#